data_AF-A0A954PCE1-F1
#
_entry.id   AF-A0A954PCE1-F1
#
_cell.length_a   1.000
_cell.length_b   1.000
_cell.length_c   1.000
_cell.angle_alpha   90.00
_cell.angle_beta   90.00
_cell.angle_gamma   90.00
#
_symmetry.space_group_name_H-M   'P 1'
#
loop_
_entity.id
_entity.type
_entity.pdbx_description
1 polymer ?
#
loop_
_entity_poly.entity_id
_entity_poly.type
_entity_poly.pdbx_seq_one_letter_code
_entity_poly.pdbx_strand_id
1 'polypeptide(L)'
;MTRQPTGRPNDSLLDDSLWCTVSQSLSELGWADSPLKLSHACGSAECILRYLAINHRSALTAVGVSNLQCLITAGCTLKQDWRRSGELAEQLLGRRLYFAHASLLKLDTPYASIVSSRMGRHGSRYPDWPLYVESALRNCLRGNHRLLTTNGLSTHAIVSDIANQIQLPLVELVIDARRDISQWLAETLRRSVNSQTQITKKIDVSAQANVDGLVQSVWPERDAAVTALADVLYILALRNQGNVAGLLDCRLTASSIPVASTFIAMRTKQPSSVNTNLVQWLDRGAVGWHVDGSSDSYAERQTSRTLAHCRRSLAQATGTTTGLLSLSSLMPRSWYASDLAPGSENSPCPWQYLSHCTRGRAGPDPLESDGGFRQRVWNLGQVDTHPFHTLIAILAAGRLVATSEITRTPQRCVCFSAVPLVELLSRRRFRTHLGRWDWEPYGVCIRSAALERLGARPVIYGTEADFSQLDEAEQAFFQPLGKSAASASDNWTQEREWRYLGNVGFRQLSPEDMFVFVRHQHEALTIARHFHWPVFWLERNPT
;
A
#
# COMPACT_ATOMS: atom_id res chain seq x y z
N MET A 1 37.90 -55.02 -2.11
CA MET A 1 36.61 -55.07 -1.40
C MET A 1 36.88 -54.89 0.09
N THR A 2 36.72 -53.66 0.58
CA THR A 2 36.96 -53.30 1.99
C THR A 2 35.81 -52.37 2.36
N ARG A 3 34.90 -52.87 3.22
CA ARG A 3 33.71 -52.14 3.66
C ARG A 3 34.11 -50.97 4.55
N GLN A 4 33.66 -49.77 4.21
CA GLN A 4 33.69 -48.59 5.07
C GLN A 4 32.69 -48.74 6.23
N PRO A 5 32.98 -48.17 7.42
CA PRO A 5 32.02 -48.09 8.51
C PRO A 5 31.02 -46.97 8.24
N THR A 6 29.74 -47.32 8.13
CA THR A 6 28.63 -46.37 8.13
C THR A 6 28.42 -45.85 9.55
N GLY A 7 29.11 -44.76 9.92
CA GLY A 7 28.75 -43.95 11.08
C GLY A 7 27.44 -43.23 10.79
N ARG A 8 26.37 -43.56 11.52
CA ARG A 8 25.15 -42.75 11.54
C ARG A 8 25.46 -41.40 12.22
N PRO A 9 24.85 -40.28 11.80
CA PRO A 9 24.92 -39.06 12.57
C PRO A 9 24.19 -39.27 13.91
N ASN A 10 24.79 -38.77 14.99
CA ASN A 10 24.17 -38.68 16.30
C ASN A 10 23.03 -37.65 16.22
N ASP A 11 21.83 -38.11 15.89
CA ASP A 11 20.58 -37.35 16.01
C ASP A 11 20.07 -37.35 17.47
N SER A 12 20.89 -36.87 18.41
CA SER A 12 20.39 -36.49 19.74
C SER A 12 19.70 -35.13 19.64
N LEU A 13 18.59 -35.08 18.92
CA LEU A 13 17.83 -33.87 18.67
C LEU A 13 16.56 -33.87 19.51
N LEU A 14 16.68 -33.46 20.77
CA LEU A 14 15.72 -32.67 21.54
C LEU A 14 16.41 -32.34 22.88
N ASP A 15 16.47 -31.05 23.23
CA ASP A 15 16.80 -30.64 24.60
C ASP A 15 15.51 -30.72 25.43
N ASP A 16 15.52 -31.45 26.54
CA ASP A 16 14.39 -31.63 27.46
C ASP A 16 13.88 -30.27 28.01
N SER A 17 14.69 -29.21 27.89
CA SER A 17 14.38 -27.85 28.33
C SER A 17 13.15 -27.22 27.64
N LEU A 18 12.97 -27.41 26.32
CA LEU A 18 11.88 -26.79 25.54
C LEU A 18 10.50 -27.26 26.03
N TRP A 19 10.41 -28.55 26.36
CA TRP A 19 9.14 -29.21 26.71
C TRP A 19 8.75 -28.97 28.16
N CYS A 20 9.73 -28.78 29.04
CA CYS A 20 9.48 -28.30 30.40
C CYS A 20 8.78 -26.91 30.40
N THR A 21 9.15 -26.01 29.50
CA THR A 21 8.50 -24.68 29.36
C THR A 21 7.07 -24.78 28.85
N VAL A 22 6.80 -25.63 27.85
CA VAL A 22 5.44 -25.92 27.33
C VAL A 22 4.53 -26.45 28.43
N SER A 23 5.08 -27.29 29.30
CA SER A 23 4.34 -27.90 30.39
C SER A 23 3.90 -26.92 31.49
N GLN A 24 4.69 -25.89 31.78
CA GLN A 24 4.44 -24.99 32.91
C GLN A 24 3.31 -23.98 32.65
N SER A 25 3.13 -23.53 31.40
CA SER A 25 2.10 -22.53 31.04
C SER A 25 0.76 -23.13 30.58
N LEU A 26 0.71 -24.43 30.27
CA LEU A 26 -0.55 -25.10 29.94
C LEU A 26 -1.46 -25.30 31.16
N SER A 27 -0.93 -25.08 32.37
CA SER A 27 -1.69 -25.02 33.64
C SER A 27 -2.87 -24.04 33.59
N GLU A 28 -2.74 -22.91 32.89
CA GLU A 28 -3.81 -21.89 32.73
C GLU A 28 -4.96 -22.32 31.79
N LEU A 29 -4.76 -23.35 30.96
CA LEU A 29 -5.84 -24.00 30.19
C LEU A 29 -6.45 -25.20 30.95
N GLY A 30 -6.14 -25.31 32.24
CA GLY A 30 -6.55 -26.40 33.11
C GLY A 30 -5.70 -27.65 32.87
N TRP A 31 -4.38 -27.53 32.74
CA TRP A 31 -3.49 -28.70 32.76
C TRP A 31 -2.91 -28.91 34.15
N ALA A 32 -2.67 -30.17 34.55
CA ALA A 32 -2.08 -30.46 35.85
C ALA A 32 -0.57 -30.09 35.89
N ASP A 33 -0.04 -29.73 37.06
CA ASP A 33 1.33 -29.22 37.32
C ASP A 33 2.51 -30.19 37.01
N SER A 34 2.35 -31.16 36.11
CA SER A 34 3.37 -32.18 35.84
C SER A 34 4.13 -31.93 34.53
N PRO A 35 5.48 -31.96 34.51
CA PRO A 35 6.29 -31.74 33.32
C PRO A 35 6.07 -32.82 32.24
N LEU A 36 5.69 -32.39 31.03
CA LEU A 36 5.56 -33.23 29.83
C LEU A 36 6.94 -33.70 29.33
N LYS A 37 7.19 -35.01 29.34
CA LYS A 37 8.29 -35.63 28.59
C LYS A 37 7.80 -36.07 27.21
N LEU A 38 7.91 -35.19 26.22
CA LEU A 38 7.58 -35.47 24.82
C LEU A 38 8.78 -36.12 24.11
N SER A 39 9.19 -37.32 24.53
CA SER A 39 10.32 -38.04 23.91
C SER A 39 9.86 -38.85 22.69
N HIS A 40 10.50 -38.65 21.54
CA HIS A 40 10.65 -39.54 20.35
C HIS A 40 9.45 -40.33 19.78
N ALA A 41 8.27 -40.29 20.40
CA ALA A 41 7.17 -41.22 20.14
C ALA A 41 6.18 -40.74 19.08
N CYS A 42 6.20 -39.46 18.71
CA CYS A 42 5.52 -39.01 17.49
C CYS A 42 6.39 -39.41 16.30
N GLY A 43 6.25 -40.66 15.86
CA GLY A 43 6.70 -41.06 14.54
C GLY A 43 6.24 -40.00 13.54
N SER A 44 7.12 -39.61 12.62
CA SER A 44 7.10 -38.36 11.86
C SER A 44 5.80 -37.99 11.07
N ALA A 45 4.75 -38.82 11.16
CA ALA A 45 3.43 -38.66 10.58
C ALA A 45 2.29 -38.40 11.59
N GLU A 46 2.47 -38.62 12.91
CA GLU A 46 1.40 -38.41 13.90
C GLU A 46 1.40 -36.99 14.49
N CYS A 47 0.20 -36.41 14.57
CA CYS A 47 -0.06 -35.05 15.03
C CYS A 47 0.24 -34.91 16.53
N ILE A 48 1.04 -33.91 16.93
CA ILE A 48 1.38 -33.61 18.34
C ILE A 48 0.09 -33.45 19.18
N LEU A 49 -0.98 -32.86 18.63
CA LEU A 49 -2.26 -32.73 19.33
C LEU A 49 -2.88 -34.09 19.72
N ARG A 50 -2.78 -35.10 18.83
CA ARG A 50 -3.30 -36.44 19.13
C ARG A 50 -2.48 -37.12 20.22
N TYR A 51 -1.16 -36.95 20.15
CA TYR A 51 -0.27 -37.46 21.19
C TYR A 51 -0.61 -36.85 22.55
N LEU A 52 -0.81 -35.52 22.62
CA LEU A 52 -1.23 -34.83 23.83
C LEU A 52 -2.59 -35.34 24.34
N ALA A 53 -3.56 -35.54 23.45
CA ALA A 53 -4.89 -36.03 23.82
C ALA A 53 -4.90 -37.48 24.35
N ILE A 54 -4.01 -38.34 23.87
CA ILE A 54 -3.93 -39.76 24.25
C ILE A 54 -3.04 -39.95 25.49
N ASN A 55 -1.81 -39.46 25.43
CA ASN A 55 -0.76 -39.81 26.40
C ASN A 55 -0.74 -38.88 27.62
N HIS A 56 -1.37 -37.71 27.53
CA HIS A 56 -1.38 -36.72 28.61
C HIS A 56 -2.80 -36.35 29.06
N ARG A 57 -3.77 -37.24 28.84
CA ARG A 57 -5.17 -37.01 29.25
C ARG A 57 -5.34 -36.68 30.73
N SER A 58 -4.54 -37.30 31.61
CA SER A 58 -4.55 -37.03 33.06
C SER A 58 -4.06 -35.63 33.42
N ALA A 59 -3.28 -35.01 32.52
CA ALA A 59 -2.80 -33.65 32.67
C ALA A 59 -3.76 -32.62 32.04
N LEU A 60 -4.99 -32.98 31.64
CA LEU A 60 -5.96 -32.08 31.01
C LEU A 60 -7.28 -32.01 31.81
N THR A 61 -7.86 -30.82 31.98
CA THR A 61 -9.26 -30.68 32.42
C THR A 61 -10.21 -31.31 31.40
N ALA A 62 -11.41 -31.70 31.85
CA ALA A 62 -12.45 -32.22 30.95
C ALA A 62 -12.77 -31.25 29.79
N VAL A 63 -12.74 -29.94 30.05
CA VAL A 63 -12.91 -28.90 29.03
C VAL A 63 -11.73 -28.88 28.05
N GLY A 64 -10.50 -28.96 28.55
CA GLY A 64 -9.29 -29.03 27.71
C GLY A 64 -9.27 -30.25 26.79
N VAL A 65 -9.64 -31.43 27.31
CA VAL A 65 -9.78 -32.65 26.50
C VAL A 65 -10.82 -32.47 25.40
N SER A 66 -12.00 -31.94 25.76
CA SER A 66 -13.09 -31.69 24.80
C SER A 66 -12.66 -30.72 23.69
N ASN A 67 -11.98 -29.63 24.05
CA ASN A 67 -11.46 -28.64 23.09
C ASN A 67 -10.42 -29.26 22.14
N LEU A 68 -9.46 -30.04 22.66
CA LEU A 68 -8.47 -30.73 21.83
C LEU A 68 -9.13 -31.75 20.90
N GLN A 69 -10.09 -32.53 21.40
CA GLN A 69 -10.86 -33.47 20.58
C GLN A 69 -11.65 -32.75 19.50
N CYS A 70 -12.26 -31.60 19.81
CA CYS A 70 -12.95 -30.74 18.84
C CYS A 70 -11.99 -30.29 17.73
N LEU A 71 -10.81 -29.78 18.07
CA LEU A 71 -9.80 -29.35 17.09
C LEU A 71 -9.29 -30.51 16.23
N ILE A 72 -9.00 -31.67 16.83
CA ILE A 72 -8.57 -32.88 16.10
C ILE A 72 -9.68 -33.36 15.15
N THR A 73 -10.93 -33.36 15.60
CA THR A 73 -12.10 -33.74 14.79
C THR A 73 -12.32 -32.74 13.65
N ALA A 74 -12.07 -31.45 13.90
CA ALA A 74 -12.06 -30.40 12.90
C ALA A 74 -10.84 -30.45 11.96
N GLY A 75 -9.97 -31.47 12.09
CA GLY A 75 -8.82 -31.67 11.20
C GLY A 75 -7.60 -30.82 11.51
N CYS A 76 -7.53 -30.16 12.68
CA CYS A 76 -6.37 -29.37 13.09
C CYS A 76 -5.18 -30.27 13.43
N THR A 77 -3.98 -29.73 13.20
CA THR A 77 -2.73 -30.41 13.50
C THR A 77 -1.67 -29.42 13.99
N LEU A 78 -0.70 -29.96 14.75
CA LEU A 78 0.49 -29.26 15.23
C LEU A 78 1.71 -30.05 14.78
N LYS A 79 2.63 -29.39 14.08
CA LYS A 79 3.88 -29.98 13.54
C LYS A 79 5.09 -29.13 13.91
N GLN A 80 6.26 -29.75 13.96
CA GLN A 80 7.54 -29.07 14.18
C GLN A 80 8.31 -28.82 12.87
N ASP A 81 8.08 -29.65 11.85
CA ASP A 81 8.86 -29.62 10.61
C ASP A 81 8.07 -29.06 9.43
N TRP A 82 8.69 -28.14 8.69
CA TRP A 82 8.23 -27.71 7.39
C TRP A 82 8.97 -28.48 6.29
N ARG A 83 8.47 -29.66 5.93
CA ARG A 83 9.26 -30.67 5.19
C ARG A 83 9.78 -30.29 3.81
N ARG A 84 9.18 -29.34 3.07
CA ARG A 84 9.65 -29.01 1.70
C ARG A 84 10.87 -28.09 1.66
N SER A 85 10.98 -27.21 2.66
CA SER A 85 12.05 -26.22 2.77
C SER A 85 12.78 -26.34 4.10
N GLY A 86 12.80 -27.55 4.70
CA GLY A 86 13.12 -27.74 6.11
C GLY A 86 14.44 -27.12 6.53
N GLU A 87 15.49 -27.32 5.73
CA GLU A 87 16.81 -26.74 5.96
C GLU A 87 16.78 -25.20 5.90
N LEU A 88 16.19 -24.61 4.86
CA LEU A 88 16.09 -23.14 4.75
C LEU A 88 15.19 -22.55 5.84
N ALA A 89 14.08 -23.21 6.17
CA ALA A 89 13.18 -22.79 7.23
C ALA A 89 13.85 -22.84 8.59
N GLU A 90 14.58 -23.91 8.92
CA GLU A 90 15.37 -24.00 10.14
C GLU A 90 16.51 -22.98 10.15
N GLN A 91 17.17 -22.73 9.02
CA GLN A 91 18.22 -21.71 8.90
C GLN A 91 17.68 -20.28 9.15
N LEU A 92 16.54 -19.93 8.55
CA LEU A 92 16.01 -18.56 8.57
C LEU A 92 15.10 -18.28 9.77
N LEU A 93 14.38 -19.29 10.26
CA LEU A 93 13.38 -19.18 11.32
C LEU A 93 13.78 -19.96 12.59
N GLY A 94 14.84 -20.75 12.56
CA GLY A 94 15.08 -21.73 13.62
C GLY A 94 13.98 -22.79 13.69
N ARG A 95 14.00 -23.56 14.77
CA ARG A 95 12.95 -24.54 15.05
C ARG A 95 11.68 -23.82 15.52
N ARG A 96 10.57 -24.11 14.84
CA ARG A 96 9.25 -23.53 15.11
C ARG A 96 8.20 -24.63 15.20
N LEU A 97 7.08 -24.32 15.87
CA LEU A 97 5.86 -25.10 15.79
C LEU A 97 4.88 -24.44 14.81
N TYR A 98 4.17 -25.26 14.06
CA TYR A 98 3.20 -24.88 13.05
C TYR A 98 1.85 -25.47 13.43
N PHE A 99 0.89 -24.62 13.76
CA PHE A 99 -0.49 -25.01 14.03
C PHE A 99 -1.39 -24.59 12.87
N ALA A 100 -2.12 -25.55 12.29
CA ALA A 100 -3.02 -25.28 11.16
C ALA A 100 -4.01 -26.43 10.95
N HIS A 101 -4.96 -26.26 10.03
CA HIS A 101 -5.69 -27.39 9.49
C HIS A 101 -4.74 -28.33 8.72
N ALA A 102 -4.88 -29.64 8.89
CA ALA A 102 -3.97 -30.64 8.32
C ALA A 102 -3.85 -30.56 6.79
N SER A 103 -4.92 -30.16 6.09
CA SER A 103 -4.88 -29.95 4.64
C SER A 103 -3.90 -28.85 4.21
N LEU A 104 -3.60 -27.88 5.07
CA LEU A 104 -2.62 -26.82 4.81
C LEU A 104 -1.18 -27.30 4.97
N LEU A 105 -0.95 -28.31 5.80
CA LEU A 105 0.38 -28.89 6.00
C LEU A 105 0.60 -30.17 5.16
N LYS A 106 -0.29 -30.44 4.19
CA LYS A 106 -0.13 -31.51 3.21
C LYS A 106 0.83 -31.08 2.11
N LEU A 107 1.65 -32.03 1.66
CA LEU A 107 2.67 -31.86 0.63
C LEU A 107 2.11 -32.03 -0.79
N ASP A 108 0.81 -31.88 -1.01
CA ASP A 108 0.22 -32.07 -2.34
C ASP A 108 0.19 -30.76 -3.13
N THR A 109 -0.02 -29.64 -2.44
CA THR A 109 -0.21 -28.34 -3.09
C THR A 109 0.96 -27.41 -2.77
N PRO A 110 1.71 -26.93 -3.77
CA PRO A 110 2.82 -26.02 -3.54
C PRO A 110 2.35 -24.62 -3.10
N TYR A 111 3.15 -23.98 -2.27
CA TYR A 111 2.96 -22.62 -1.80
C TYR A 111 3.70 -21.62 -2.66
N ALA A 112 3.05 -20.53 -3.02
CA ALA A 112 3.67 -19.39 -3.69
C ALA A 112 3.57 -18.14 -2.83
N SER A 113 4.65 -17.39 -2.70
CA SER A 113 4.64 -16.08 -2.04
C SER A 113 5.01 -14.98 -3.02
N ILE A 114 4.38 -13.81 -2.84
CA ILE A 114 4.68 -12.61 -3.60
C ILE A 114 5.23 -11.57 -2.63
N VAL A 115 6.49 -11.17 -2.81
CA VAL A 115 7.19 -10.26 -1.91
C VAL A 115 7.73 -9.03 -2.65
N SER A 116 7.92 -7.95 -1.91
CA SER A 116 8.51 -6.72 -2.45
C SER A 116 9.19 -5.90 -1.37
N SER A 117 10.36 -5.38 -1.69
CA SER A 117 11.11 -4.47 -0.81
C SER A 117 10.73 -2.98 -0.99
N ARG A 118 9.93 -2.65 -2.02
CA ARG A 118 9.66 -1.24 -2.38
C ARG A 118 8.19 -0.90 -2.60
N MET A 119 7.30 -1.89 -2.75
CA MET A 119 5.91 -1.63 -3.15
C MET A 119 5.07 -0.89 -2.10
N GLY A 120 5.47 -0.88 -0.81
CA GLY A 120 4.76 -0.21 0.27
C GLY A 120 4.66 1.31 0.08
N ARG A 121 5.42 2.11 0.86
CA ARG A 121 5.37 3.59 0.79
C ARG A 121 5.75 4.19 -0.57
N HIS A 122 6.21 3.37 -1.52
CA HIS A 122 6.66 3.82 -2.83
C HIS A 122 5.96 3.10 -3.99
N GLY A 123 4.75 2.56 -3.81
CA GLY A 123 3.99 1.96 -4.90
C GLY A 123 3.93 2.84 -6.17
N SER A 124 3.88 4.17 -6.01
CA SER A 124 3.94 5.15 -7.10
C SER A 124 5.25 5.17 -7.90
N ARG A 125 6.38 4.77 -7.29
CA ARG A 125 7.67 4.63 -7.99
C ARG A 125 7.76 3.33 -8.82
N TYR A 126 6.75 2.47 -8.71
CA TYR A 126 6.66 1.18 -9.38
C TYR A 126 5.36 1.07 -10.17
N PRO A 127 5.08 1.97 -11.13
CA PRO A 127 3.78 2.01 -11.81
C PRO A 127 3.36 0.67 -12.43
N ASP A 128 4.33 -0.16 -12.81
CA ASP A 128 4.12 -1.47 -13.43
C ASP A 128 3.84 -2.60 -12.43
N TRP A 129 3.95 -2.36 -11.11
CA TRP A 129 3.74 -3.41 -10.09
C TRP A 129 2.41 -4.16 -10.24
N PRO A 130 1.28 -3.55 -10.67
CA PRO A 130 0.02 -4.27 -10.84
C PRO A 130 0.13 -5.38 -11.89
N LEU A 131 0.83 -5.12 -12.99
CA LEU A 131 1.05 -6.10 -14.07
C LEU A 131 1.86 -7.30 -13.58
N TYR A 132 2.87 -7.05 -12.74
CA TYR A 132 3.64 -8.12 -12.11
C TYR A 132 2.75 -8.90 -11.14
N VAL A 133 2.06 -8.25 -10.21
CA VAL A 133 1.14 -8.96 -9.29
C VAL A 133 0.15 -9.83 -10.07
N GLU A 134 -0.43 -9.32 -11.15
CA GLU A 134 -1.33 -10.07 -12.02
C GLU A 134 -0.68 -11.27 -12.67
N SER A 135 0.49 -11.09 -13.27
CA SER A 135 1.20 -12.20 -13.90
C SER A 135 1.65 -13.25 -12.86
N ALA A 136 2.05 -12.86 -11.65
CA ALA A 136 2.37 -13.80 -10.57
C ALA A 136 1.13 -14.58 -10.15
N LEU A 137 0.00 -13.92 -9.93
CA LEU A 137 -1.26 -14.57 -9.56
C LEU A 137 -1.76 -15.53 -10.64
N ARG A 138 -1.61 -15.18 -11.92
CA ARG A 138 -1.91 -16.09 -13.04
C ARG A 138 -1.00 -17.31 -13.06
N ASN A 139 0.29 -17.14 -12.76
CA ASN A 139 1.22 -18.26 -12.66
C ASN A 139 0.92 -19.13 -11.43
N CYS A 140 0.48 -18.52 -10.32
CA CYS A 140 -0.03 -19.25 -9.16
C CYS A 140 -1.23 -20.12 -9.54
N LEU A 141 -2.24 -19.56 -10.22
CA LEU A 141 -3.40 -20.31 -10.72
C LEU A 141 -2.99 -21.46 -11.64
N ARG A 142 -2.14 -21.19 -12.64
CA ARG A 142 -1.69 -22.21 -13.62
C ARG A 142 -0.93 -23.36 -12.96
N GLY A 143 -0.10 -23.06 -11.97
CA GLY A 143 0.66 -24.06 -11.22
C GLY A 143 -0.11 -24.71 -10.08
N ASN A 144 -1.42 -24.42 -9.93
CA ASN A 144 -2.25 -24.87 -8.81
C ASN A 144 -1.60 -24.57 -7.44
N HIS A 145 -0.99 -23.38 -7.32
CA HIS A 145 -0.34 -22.94 -6.10
C HIS A 145 -1.35 -22.38 -5.11
N ARG A 146 -1.10 -22.58 -3.80
CA ARG A 146 -1.72 -21.80 -2.73
C ARG A 146 -0.88 -20.56 -2.47
N LEU A 147 -1.50 -19.40 -2.37
CA LEU A 147 -0.80 -18.20 -1.96
C LEU A 147 -0.49 -18.23 -0.47
N LEU A 148 0.74 -17.91 -0.13
CA LEU A 148 1.21 -17.74 1.24
C LEU A 148 1.60 -16.28 1.47
N THR A 149 0.98 -15.63 2.45
CA THR A 149 1.25 -14.23 2.82
C THR A 149 1.22 -14.07 4.33
N THR A 150 1.73 -12.95 4.86
CA THR A 150 1.55 -12.59 6.27
C THR A 150 1.24 -11.10 6.44
N ASN A 151 0.47 -10.75 7.46
CA ASN A 151 0.16 -9.36 7.77
C ASN A 151 1.45 -8.56 8.05
N GLY A 152 1.55 -7.37 7.46
CA GLY A 152 2.70 -6.46 7.58
C GLY A 152 3.73 -6.58 6.46
N LEU A 153 3.60 -7.55 5.55
CA LEU A 153 4.30 -7.47 4.28
C LEU A 153 3.77 -6.29 3.46
N SER A 154 4.66 -5.65 2.69
CA SER A 154 4.28 -4.59 1.76
C SER A 154 3.28 -5.05 0.68
N THR A 155 3.24 -6.35 0.39
CA THR A 155 2.38 -6.98 -0.61
C THR A 155 1.10 -7.58 -0.04
N HIS A 156 1.00 -7.75 1.28
CA HIS A 156 -0.08 -8.55 1.89
C HIS A 156 -1.47 -8.04 1.55
N ALA A 157 -1.76 -6.76 1.82
CA ALA A 157 -3.10 -6.23 1.64
C ALA A 157 -3.60 -6.38 0.20
N ILE A 158 -2.72 -6.15 -0.78
CA ILE A 158 -3.10 -6.25 -2.18
C ILE A 158 -3.23 -7.68 -2.67
N VAL A 159 -2.27 -8.55 -2.32
CA VAL A 159 -2.32 -9.96 -2.71
C VAL A 159 -3.56 -10.61 -2.11
N SER A 160 -3.89 -10.30 -0.85
CA SER A 160 -5.08 -10.81 -0.18
C SER A 160 -6.37 -10.35 -0.85
N ASP A 161 -6.51 -9.05 -1.13
CA ASP A 161 -7.72 -8.51 -1.76
C ASP A 161 -7.96 -9.14 -3.14
N ILE A 162 -6.93 -9.21 -3.97
CA ILE A 162 -7.06 -9.76 -5.32
C ILE A 162 -7.32 -11.26 -5.26
N ALA A 163 -6.55 -12.01 -4.45
CA ALA A 163 -6.74 -13.45 -4.31
C ALA A 163 -8.17 -13.82 -3.92
N ASN A 164 -8.77 -13.05 -2.99
CA ASN A 164 -10.17 -13.21 -2.62
C ASN A 164 -11.13 -12.93 -3.79
N GLN A 165 -10.87 -11.88 -4.58
CA GLN A 165 -11.70 -11.54 -5.75
C GLN A 165 -11.65 -12.63 -6.83
N ILE A 166 -10.48 -13.23 -7.09
CA ILE A 166 -10.31 -14.29 -8.09
C ILE A 166 -10.49 -15.71 -7.52
N GLN A 167 -10.91 -15.83 -6.25
CA GLN A 167 -11.07 -17.09 -5.53
C GLN A 167 -9.82 -17.99 -5.54
N LEU A 168 -8.62 -17.39 -5.58
CA LEU A 168 -7.37 -18.12 -5.50
C LEU A 168 -7.11 -18.51 -4.03
N PRO A 169 -6.81 -19.79 -3.73
CA PRO A 169 -6.56 -20.24 -2.37
C PRO A 169 -5.47 -19.43 -1.68
N LEU A 170 -5.83 -18.72 -0.62
CA LEU A 170 -4.95 -17.87 0.17
C LEU A 170 -4.81 -18.42 1.58
N VAL A 171 -3.57 -18.51 2.04
CA VAL A 171 -3.18 -18.92 3.40
C VAL A 171 -2.39 -17.79 4.05
N GLU A 172 -2.88 -17.34 5.20
CA GLU A 172 -2.23 -16.32 6.02
C GLU A 172 -1.34 -16.98 7.08
N LEU A 173 -0.06 -16.60 7.11
CA LEU A 173 0.83 -16.92 8.22
C LEU A 173 0.62 -15.92 9.36
N VAL A 174 0.36 -16.44 10.55
CA VAL A 174 0.26 -15.65 11.79
C VAL A 174 1.50 -15.95 12.62
N ILE A 175 2.44 -15.01 12.64
CA ILE A 175 3.73 -15.17 13.32
C ILE A 175 3.71 -14.36 14.61
N ASP A 176 3.91 -15.05 15.73
CA ASP A 176 3.99 -14.41 17.04
C ASP A 176 5.40 -14.54 17.61
N ALA A 177 6.20 -13.51 17.38
CA ALA A 177 7.59 -13.45 17.81
C ALA A 177 7.76 -13.14 19.32
N ARG A 178 6.69 -12.69 20.00
CA ARG A 178 6.80 -12.05 21.33
C ARG A 178 6.45 -12.96 22.48
N ARG A 179 5.65 -13.99 22.22
CA ARG A 179 5.21 -14.94 23.24
C ARG A 179 6.16 -16.11 23.29
N ASP A 180 6.39 -16.64 24.48
CA ASP A 180 6.98 -17.98 24.58
C ASP A 180 6.05 -19.02 23.89
N ILE A 181 6.62 -20.17 23.54
CA ILE A 181 5.91 -21.22 22.79
C ILE A 181 4.65 -21.68 23.53
N SER A 182 4.68 -21.71 24.87
CA SER A 182 3.61 -22.21 25.71
C SER A 182 2.42 -21.25 25.70
N GLN A 183 2.66 -19.96 25.93
CA GLN A 183 1.67 -18.88 25.84
C GLN A 183 1.11 -18.78 24.42
N TRP A 184 1.98 -18.89 23.41
CA TRP A 184 1.56 -18.91 22.01
C TRP A 184 0.62 -20.10 21.72
N LEU A 185 0.97 -21.30 22.16
CA LEU A 185 0.17 -22.50 21.94
C LEU A 185 -1.19 -22.37 22.64
N ALA A 186 -1.20 -21.93 23.90
CA ALA A 186 -2.42 -21.77 24.66
C ALA A 186 -3.40 -20.80 23.99
N GLU A 187 -2.92 -19.64 23.57
CA GLU A 187 -3.74 -18.63 22.89
C GLU A 187 -4.16 -19.08 21.50
N THR A 188 -3.30 -19.81 20.78
CA THR A 188 -3.62 -20.36 19.46
C THR A 188 -4.74 -21.40 19.53
N LEU A 189 -4.68 -22.32 20.50
CA LEU A 189 -5.74 -23.30 20.73
C LEU A 189 -7.06 -22.61 21.13
N ARG A 190 -7.00 -21.65 22.05
CA ARG A 190 -8.18 -20.87 22.51
C ARG A 190 -8.87 -20.13 21.35
N ARG A 191 -8.11 -19.41 20.53
CA ARG A 191 -8.64 -18.69 19.35
C ARG A 191 -9.24 -19.64 18.32
N SER A 192 -8.60 -20.79 18.10
CA SER A 192 -9.00 -21.75 17.06
C SER A 192 -10.32 -22.44 17.38
N VAL A 193 -10.56 -22.82 18.65
CA VAL A 193 -11.84 -23.39 19.08
C VAL A 193 -13.00 -22.45 18.76
N ASN A 194 -12.80 -21.14 18.91
CA ASN A 194 -13.83 -20.12 18.68
C ASN A 194 -14.03 -19.75 17.20
N SER A 195 -13.13 -20.14 16.31
CA SER A 195 -13.06 -19.63 14.92
C SER A 195 -12.94 -20.74 13.87
N GLN A 196 -13.82 -21.76 13.93
CA GLN A 196 -13.77 -22.94 13.06
C GLN A 196 -13.67 -22.62 11.56
N THR A 197 -14.28 -21.52 11.08
CA THR A 197 -14.26 -21.13 9.66
C THR A 197 -12.92 -20.56 9.17
N GLN A 198 -12.04 -20.11 10.07
CA GLN A 198 -10.76 -19.48 9.70
C GLN A 198 -9.57 -20.45 9.70
N ILE A 199 -9.69 -21.60 10.36
CA ILE A 199 -8.57 -22.55 10.55
C ILE A 199 -8.08 -23.11 9.20
N THR A 200 -8.95 -23.21 8.20
CA THR A 200 -8.58 -23.68 6.85
C THR A 200 -7.89 -22.62 6.00
N LYS A 201 -7.67 -21.40 6.51
CA LYS A 201 -7.01 -20.30 5.80
C LYS A 201 -5.79 -19.73 6.55
N LYS A 202 -5.42 -20.31 7.69
CA LYS A 202 -4.36 -19.77 8.56
C LYS A 202 -3.37 -20.85 8.98
N ILE A 203 -2.11 -20.45 9.09
CA ILE A 203 -1.05 -21.22 9.73
C ILE A 203 -0.45 -20.33 10.82
N ASP A 204 -0.66 -20.70 12.07
CA ASP A 204 -0.01 -20.05 13.20
C ASP A 204 1.41 -20.62 13.34
N VAL A 205 2.39 -19.75 13.47
CA VAL A 205 3.82 -20.08 13.61
C VAL A 205 4.31 -19.56 14.95
N SER A 206 4.90 -20.44 15.76
CA SER A 206 5.42 -20.08 17.08
C SER A 206 6.63 -19.15 17.01
N ALA A 207 6.99 -18.57 18.16
CA ALA A 207 8.32 -18.02 18.37
C ALA A 207 9.41 -19.10 18.29
N GLN A 208 10.68 -18.67 18.26
CA GLN A 208 11.82 -19.59 18.20
C GLN A 208 11.83 -20.46 19.44
N ALA A 209 12.04 -21.76 19.24
CA ALA A 209 12.55 -22.59 20.30
C ALA A 209 13.86 -21.96 20.82
N ASN A 210 13.87 -21.54 22.08
CA ASN A 210 15.04 -20.97 22.74
C ASN A 210 16.09 -22.08 22.84
N VAL A 211 16.95 -22.22 21.84
CA VAL A 211 18.12 -23.07 21.88
C VAL A 211 19.27 -22.14 22.27
N ASP A 212 19.86 -22.40 23.43
CA ASP A 212 20.93 -21.57 24.00
C ASP A 212 21.95 -21.18 22.92
N GLY A 213 22.11 -19.86 22.70
CA GLY A 213 23.11 -19.30 21.80
C GLY A 213 22.67 -19.04 20.35
N LEU A 214 21.40 -19.25 19.96
CA LEU A 214 20.94 -18.86 18.62
C LEU A 214 20.74 -17.34 18.52
N VAL A 215 21.47 -16.75 17.58
CA VAL A 215 21.40 -15.33 17.22
C VAL A 215 20.01 -15.01 16.69
N GLN A 216 19.35 -13.99 17.24
CA GLN A 216 18.12 -13.42 16.68
C GLN A 216 18.31 -13.18 15.17
N SER A 217 17.37 -13.65 14.36
CA SER A 217 17.43 -13.44 12.91
C SER A 217 17.65 -11.96 12.60
N VAL A 218 18.64 -11.66 11.76
CA VAL A 218 18.95 -10.29 11.32
C VAL A 218 17.78 -9.69 10.51
N TRP A 219 16.89 -10.54 10.00
CA TRP A 219 15.78 -10.15 9.15
C TRP A 219 14.44 -10.16 9.90
N PRO A 220 13.47 -9.34 9.48
CA PRO A 220 12.11 -9.43 10.01
C PRO A 220 11.55 -10.83 9.81
N GLU A 221 11.09 -11.46 10.90
CA GLU A 221 10.59 -12.85 10.88
C GLU A 221 9.49 -13.09 9.84
N ARG A 222 8.69 -12.06 9.57
CA ARG A 222 7.61 -12.07 8.58
C ARG A 222 8.13 -12.27 7.16
N ASP A 223 9.16 -11.51 6.79
CA ASP A 223 9.79 -11.61 5.47
C ASP A 223 10.52 -12.96 5.35
N ALA A 224 11.22 -13.37 6.42
CA ALA A 224 11.91 -14.64 6.49
C ALA A 224 10.94 -15.82 6.31
N ALA A 225 9.77 -15.78 6.96
CA ALA A 225 8.82 -16.89 6.94
C ALA A 225 8.19 -17.10 5.57
N VAL A 226 7.72 -16.05 4.91
CA VAL A 226 7.17 -16.20 3.55
C VAL A 226 8.25 -16.58 2.53
N THR A 227 9.50 -16.19 2.77
CA THR A 227 10.61 -16.54 1.88
C THR A 227 11.04 -18.00 2.07
N ALA A 228 11.09 -18.47 3.31
CA ALA A 228 11.53 -19.82 3.63
C ALA A 228 10.46 -20.87 3.33
N LEU A 229 9.21 -20.60 3.70
CA LEU A 229 8.13 -21.60 3.67
C LEU A 229 7.48 -21.73 2.28
N ALA A 230 7.68 -20.77 1.38
CA ALA A 230 7.15 -20.85 0.02
C ALA A 230 7.97 -21.81 -0.86
N ASP A 231 7.26 -22.63 -1.64
CA ASP A 231 7.87 -23.44 -2.70
C ASP A 231 8.29 -22.54 -3.87
N VAL A 232 7.47 -21.55 -4.22
CA VAL A 232 7.73 -20.58 -5.29
C VAL A 232 7.72 -19.16 -4.75
N LEU A 233 8.72 -18.36 -5.10
CA LEU A 233 8.85 -16.99 -4.64
C LEU A 233 8.84 -16.01 -5.82
N TYR A 234 7.86 -15.11 -5.85
CA TYR A 234 7.80 -14.01 -6.81
C TYR A 234 8.24 -12.71 -6.13
N ILE A 235 9.25 -12.07 -6.70
CA ILE A 235 9.82 -10.84 -6.15
C ILE A 235 9.56 -9.68 -7.11
N LEU A 236 8.70 -8.75 -6.70
CA LEU A 236 8.26 -7.64 -7.55
C LEU A 236 9.30 -6.52 -7.65
N ALA A 237 10.04 -6.27 -6.56
CA ALA A 237 11.08 -5.25 -6.51
C ALA A 237 12.10 -5.52 -5.40
N LEU A 238 13.37 -5.31 -5.71
CA LEU A 238 14.51 -5.48 -4.80
C LEU A 238 15.22 -4.14 -4.55
N ARG A 239 15.68 -3.93 -3.31
CA ARG A 239 16.71 -2.92 -2.98
C ARG A 239 18.01 -3.67 -2.81
N ASN A 240 19.10 -3.11 -3.33
CA ASN A 240 20.43 -3.59 -2.96
C ASN A 240 20.58 -3.48 -1.45
N GLN A 241 21.11 -4.55 -0.83
CA GLN A 241 21.32 -4.65 0.61
C GLN A 241 20.04 -4.53 1.48
N GLY A 242 18.85 -4.71 0.90
CA GLY A 242 17.61 -4.80 1.68
C GLY A 242 17.39 -6.17 2.31
N ASN A 243 16.50 -6.27 3.29
CA ASN A 243 16.18 -7.55 3.96
C ASN A 243 15.80 -8.67 2.97
N VAL A 244 14.92 -8.36 2.01
CA VAL A 244 14.50 -9.33 0.98
C VAL A 244 15.68 -9.77 0.09
N ALA A 245 16.67 -8.91 -0.12
CA ALA A 245 17.88 -9.28 -0.89
C ALA A 245 18.75 -10.27 -0.10
N GLY A 246 18.97 -10.03 1.20
CA GLY A 246 19.70 -10.99 2.05
C GLY A 246 18.98 -12.34 2.18
N LEU A 247 17.66 -12.31 2.34
CA LEU A 247 16.83 -13.53 2.38
C LEU A 247 16.87 -14.29 1.04
N LEU A 248 16.89 -13.58 -0.08
CA LEU A 248 17.05 -14.14 -1.41
C LEU A 248 18.42 -14.83 -1.56
N ASP A 249 19.49 -14.21 -1.10
CA ASP A 249 20.82 -14.82 -1.12
C ASP A 249 20.81 -16.16 -0.35
N CYS A 250 20.25 -16.20 0.86
CA CYS A 250 20.13 -17.44 1.63
C CYS A 250 19.31 -18.50 0.90
N ARG A 251 18.16 -18.10 0.31
CA ARG A 251 17.29 -19.01 -0.44
C ARG A 251 17.99 -19.62 -1.65
N LEU A 252 18.74 -18.83 -2.42
CA LEU A 252 19.45 -19.31 -3.62
C LEU A 252 20.67 -20.17 -3.28
N THR A 253 21.23 -20.04 -2.08
CA THR A 253 22.32 -20.91 -1.61
C THR A 253 21.85 -22.22 -0.98
N ALA A 254 20.57 -22.33 -0.62
CA ALA A 254 20.05 -23.50 0.07
C ALA A 254 19.80 -24.66 -0.91
N SER A 255 20.47 -25.80 -0.67
CA SER A 255 20.34 -27.01 -1.50
C SER A 255 18.95 -27.62 -1.52
N SER A 256 18.16 -27.38 -0.47
CA SER A 256 16.78 -27.84 -0.35
C SER A 256 15.80 -27.13 -1.29
N ILE A 257 16.17 -25.99 -1.87
CA ILE A 257 15.29 -25.19 -2.73
C ILE A 257 15.50 -25.55 -4.20
N PRO A 258 14.43 -25.91 -4.96
CA PRO A 258 14.56 -26.18 -6.38
C PRO A 258 15.09 -24.96 -7.15
N VAL A 259 15.97 -25.21 -8.11
CA VAL A 259 16.35 -24.23 -9.12
C VAL A 259 15.09 -23.77 -9.87
N ALA A 260 15.05 -22.52 -10.32
CA ALA A 260 13.91 -21.93 -11.01
C ALA A 260 12.61 -21.83 -10.20
N SER A 261 12.70 -21.84 -8.87
CA SER A 261 11.59 -21.56 -7.96
C SER A 261 11.50 -20.10 -7.51
N THR A 262 12.49 -19.28 -7.85
CA THR A 262 12.56 -17.88 -7.44
C THR A 262 12.55 -16.98 -8.66
N PHE A 263 11.50 -16.17 -8.80
CA PHE A 263 11.25 -15.29 -9.94
C PHE A 263 11.47 -13.84 -9.54
N ILE A 264 12.32 -13.13 -10.27
CA ILE A 264 12.62 -11.72 -10.04
C ILE A 264 12.06 -10.91 -11.20
N ALA A 265 11.18 -9.95 -10.91
CA ALA A 265 10.59 -9.08 -11.91
C ALA A 265 11.67 -8.25 -12.65
N MET A 266 11.70 -8.36 -13.98
CA MET A 266 12.64 -7.67 -14.88
C MET A 266 11.93 -6.52 -15.59
N ARG A 267 12.37 -5.27 -15.37
CA ARG A 267 11.73 -4.09 -15.96
C ARG A 267 12.37 -3.72 -17.31
N THR A 268 11.54 -3.53 -18.34
CA THR A 268 11.95 -3.10 -19.70
C THR A 268 12.75 -1.80 -19.75
N LYS A 269 12.40 -0.82 -18.91
CA LYS A 269 12.94 0.55 -18.97
C LYS A 269 13.97 0.86 -17.88
N GLN A 270 14.55 -0.14 -17.20
CA GLN A 270 15.59 0.15 -16.22
C GLN A 270 16.91 0.55 -16.91
N PRO A 271 17.55 1.65 -16.49
CA PRO A 271 18.83 2.05 -17.07
C PRO A 271 19.86 0.93 -16.85
N SER A 272 20.63 0.65 -17.89
CA SER A 272 21.61 -0.44 -18.00
C SER A 272 22.68 -0.46 -16.90
N SER A 273 22.83 0.63 -16.14
CA SER A 273 23.75 0.76 -15.02
C SER A 273 23.22 0.19 -13.68
N VAL A 274 21.98 -0.30 -13.62
CA VAL A 274 21.30 -0.60 -12.34
C VAL A 274 20.98 -2.07 -12.17
N ASN A 275 22.00 -2.86 -11.82
CA ASN A 275 22.02 -3.86 -10.73
C ASN A 275 23.03 -4.99 -11.03
N THR A 276 24.30 -4.78 -10.66
CA THR A 276 25.30 -5.87 -10.63
C THR A 276 24.79 -7.09 -9.84
N ASN A 277 24.00 -6.86 -8.78
CA ASN A 277 23.40 -7.93 -7.96
C ASN A 277 22.34 -8.76 -8.72
N LEU A 278 21.64 -8.18 -9.69
CA LEU A 278 20.61 -8.91 -10.43
C LEU A 278 21.25 -10.02 -11.27
N VAL A 279 22.33 -9.70 -11.97
CA VAL A 279 23.11 -10.69 -12.73
C VAL A 279 23.58 -11.80 -11.79
N GLN A 280 24.12 -11.45 -10.62
CA GLN A 280 24.56 -12.44 -9.63
C GLN A 280 23.43 -13.35 -9.14
N TRP A 281 22.21 -12.85 -8.95
CA TRP A 281 21.08 -13.70 -8.55
C TRP A 281 20.62 -14.62 -9.68
N LEU A 282 20.63 -14.13 -10.93
CA LEU A 282 20.32 -14.95 -12.10
C LEU A 282 21.36 -16.07 -12.27
N ASP A 283 22.65 -15.75 -12.11
CA ASP A 283 23.75 -16.73 -12.15
C ASP A 283 23.64 -17.79 -11.04
N ARG A 284 23.00 -17.44 -9.91
CA ARG A 284 22.69 -18.36 -8.79
C ARG A 284 21.37 -19.11 -8.96
N GLY A 285 20.74 -19.05 -10.14
CA GLY A 285 19.57 -19.86 -10.47
C GLY A 285 18.22 -19.19 -10.22
N ALA A 286 18.18 -17.88 -9.93
CA ALA A 286 16.95 -17.11 -10.01
C ALA A 286 16.50 -16.95 -11.48
N VAL A 287 15.19 -16.81 -11.69
CA VAL A 287 14.60 -16.62 -13.02
C VAL A 287 14.21 -15.16 -13.20
N GLY A 288 14.78 -14.53 -14.23
CA GLY A 288 14.33 -13.23 -14.68
C GLY A 288 12.93 -13.36 -15.27
N TRP A 289 11.96 -12.69 -14.66
CA TRP A 289 10.57 -12.73 -15.05
C TRP A 289 10.15 -11.41 -15.68
N HIS A 290 9.93 -11.45 -16.98
CA HIS A 290 9.44 -10.33 -17.75
C HIS A 290 7.91 -10.41 -17.89
N VAL A 291 7.24 -9.27 -17.77
CA VAL A 291 5.83 -9.16 -18.14
C VAL A 291 5.78 -8.25 -19.35
N ASP A 292 5.26 -8.78 -20.46
CA ASP A 292 5.06 -8.02 -21.70
C ASP A 292 3.95 -6.98 -21.49
N GLY A 293 4.32 -5.90 -20.81
CA GLY A 293 3.56 -4.68 -20.71
C GLY A 293 4.22 -3.68 -21.63
N SER A 294 3.79 -3.59 -22.88
CA SER A 294 3.94 -2.32 -23.58
C SER A 294 3.07 -1.32 -22.82
N SER A 295 3.65 -0.69 -21.80
CA SER A 295 3.07 0.37 -20.95
C SER A 295 2.43 1.44 -21.82
N ASP A 296 3.07 1.69 -22.97
CA ASP A 296 2.62 2.66 -23.96
C ASP A 296 1.25 2.23 -24.49
N SER A 297 1.06 0.95 -24.83
CA SER A 297 -0.22 0.49 -25.39
C SER A 297 -1.40 0.45 -24.42
N TYR A 298 -1.21 0.27 -23.11
CA TYR A 298 -2.36 0.14 -22.19
C TYR A 298 -2.94 1.51 -21.83
N ALA A 299 -2.07 2.45 -21.44
CA ALA A 299 -2.45 3.83 -21.22
C ALA A 299 -2.99 4.46 -22.52
N GLU A 300 -2.28 4.31 -23.64
CA GLU A 300 -2.66 4.90 -24.92
C GLU A 300 -3.93 4.28 -25.52
N ARG A 301 -4.18 2.97 -25.33
CA ARG A 301 -5.46 2.33 -25.72
C ARG A 301 -6.64 2.82 -24.87
N GLN A 302 -6.47 3.03 -23.56
CA GLN A 302 -7.55 3.55 -22.72
C GLN A 302 -7.83 5.02 -23.01
N THR A 303 -6.81 5.88 -23.06
CA THR A 303 -6.99 7.31 -23.38
C THR A 303 -7.61 7.49 -24.76
N SER A 304 -7.18 6.71 -25.76
CA SER A 304 -7.74 6.76 -27.12
C SER A 304 -9.20 6.28 -27.18
N ARG A 305 -9.56 5.22 -26.44
CA ARG A 305 -10.95 4.73 -26.40
C ARG A 305 -11.89 5.71 -25.70
N THR A 306 -11.47 6.29 -24.58
CA THR A 306 -12.26 7.29 -23.85
C THR A 306 -12.42 8.56 -24.68
N LEU A 307 -11.36 9.07 -25.32
CA LEU A 307 -11.44 10.24 -26.21
C LEU A 307 -12.33 9.97 -27.44
N ALA A 308 -12.26 8.79 -28.06
CA ALA A 308 -13.09 8.42 -29.20
C ALA A 308 -14.57 8.21 -28.83
N HIS A 309 -14.84 7.76 -27.60
CA HIS A 309 -16.20 7.66 -27.06
C HIS A 309 -16.77 9.04 -26.74
N CYS A 310 -15.99 9.90 -26.06
CA CYS A 310 -16.37 11.28 -25.76
C CYS A 310 -16.63 12.11 -27.03
N ARG A 311 -15.81 11.98 -28.08
CA ARG A 311 -16.04 12.67 -29.37
C ARG A 311 -17.37 12.28 -30.02
N ARG A 312 -17.76 10.99 -29.95
CA ARG A 312 -19.04 10.51 -30.50
C ARG A 312 -20.24 10.97 -29.68
N SER A 313 -20.16 10.94 -28.35
CA SER A 313 -21.21 11.47 -27.49
C SER A 313 -21.30 13.00 -27.50
N LEU A 314 -20.26 13.73 -27.94
CA LEU A 314 -20.31 15.18 -28.15
C LEU A 314 -21.15 15.54 -29.38
N ALA A 315 -20.96 14.81 -30.48
CA ALA A 315 -21.69 15.03 -31.73
C ALA A 315 -23.20 14.79 -31.61
N GLN A 316 -23.65 14.07 -30.58
CA GLN A 316 -25.05 13.72 -30.36
C GLN A 316 -25.79 14.62 -29.36
N ALA A 317 -25.07 15.44 -28.57
CA ALA A 317 -25.64 16.16 -27.42
C ALA A 317 -25.83 17.67 -27.65
N THR A 318 -25.82 18.15 -28.89
CA THR A 318 -25.91 19.58 -29.22
C THR A 318 -27.31 20.20 -29.06
N GLY A 319 -28.22 19.56 -28.34
CA GLY A 319 -29.52 20.13 -27.96
C GLY A 319 -29.53 20.41 -26.46
N THR A 320 -29.65 21.68 -26.07
CA THR A 320 -29.95 22.14 -24.68
C THR A 320 -28.91 21.81 -23.61
N THR A 321 -27.78 22.52 -23.57
CA THR A 321 -26.89 22.54 -22.39
C THR A 321 -26.71 23.96 -21.88
N THR A 322 -27.29 24.23 -20.72
CA THR A 322 -27.13 25.47 -19.95
C THR A 322 -25.67 25.63 -19.53
N GLY A 323 -25.05 26.78 -19.86
CA GLY A 323 -23.86 27.29 -19.14
C GLY A 323 -22.47 26.83 -19.58
N LEU A 324 -22.26 26.39 -20.83
CA LEU A 324 -20.90 26.20 -21.37
C LEU A 324 -20.35 27.54 -21.84
N LEU A 325 -19.41 28.08 -21.08
CA LEU A 325 -18.76 29.35 -21.39
C LEU A 325 -17.26 29.14 -21.48
N SER A 326 -16.64 29.74 -22.48
CA SER A 326 -15.18 29.80 -22.56
C SER A 326 -14.66 30.68 -21.43
N LEU A 327 -13.48 30.39 -20.87
CA LEU A 327 -12.90 31.27 -19.85
C LEU A 327 -12.75 32.72 -20.36
N SER A 328 -12.56 32.88 -21.68
CA SER A 328 -12.47 34.17 -22.35
C SER A 328 -13.77 35.00 -22.31
N SER A 329 -14.93 34.39 -22.08
CA SER A 329 -16.20 35.11 -21.92
C SER A 329 -16.49 35.55 -20.49
N LEU A 330 -15.83 34.94 -19.50
CA LEU A 330 -15.94 35.32 -18.08
C LEU A 330 -15.01 36.47 -17.70
N MET A 331 -13.89 36.59 -18.42
CA MET A 331 -12.88 37.62 -18.18
C MET A 331 -13.06 38.76 -19.18
N PRO A 332 -13.47 39.96 -18.73
CA PRO A 332 -13.36 41.18 -19.53
C PRO A 332 -11.98 41.25 -20.17
N ARG A 333 -11.89 41.70 -21.43
CA ARG A 333 -10.58 41.89 -22.09
C ARG A 333 -9.61 42.75 -21.27
N SER A 334 -10.13 43.63 -20.42
CA SER A 334 -9.37 44.44 -19.47
C SER A 334 -8.67 43.67 -18.34
N TRP A 335 -8.92 42.36 -18.19
CA TRP A 335 -8.28 41.51 -17.17
C TRP A 335 -7.02 40.79 -17.68
N TYR A 336 -6.74 40.86 -18.99
CA TYR A 336 -5.48 40.34 -19.51
C TYR A 336 -4.36 41.33 -19.15
N ALA A 337 -3.39 40.83 -18.38
CA ALA A 337 -2.30 41.61 -17.78
C ALA A 337 -1.40 42.37 -18.77
N SER A 338 -1.57 42.19 -20.08
CA SER A 338 -0.76 42.88 -21.09
C SER A 338 -1.11 44.36 -21.29
N ASP A 339 -2.32 44.78 -20.90
CA ASP A 339 -2.81 46.15 -21.19
C ASP A 339 -2.77 47.07 -19.96
N LEU A 340 -2.45 46.53 -18.77
CA LEU A 340 -2.20 47.32 -17.58
C LEU A 340 -0.71 47.69 -17.56
N ALA A 341 -0.41 48.95 -17.89
CA ALA A 341 0.95 49.48 -17.81
C ALA A 341 1.60 49.14 -16.45
N PRO A 342 2.82 48.59 -16.43
CA PRO A 342 3.53 48.29 -15.19
C PRO A 342 3.80 49.61 -14.45
N GLY A 343 3.04 49.88 -13.39
CA GLY A 343 3.14 51.13 -12.61
C GLY A 343 1.85 51.59 -11.93
N SER A 344 0.69 51.03 -12.25
CA SER A 344 -0.56 51.31 -11.53
C SER A 344 -0.75 50.35 -10.35
N GLU A 345 -0.06 50.59 -9.24
CA GLU A 345 -0.21 49.77 -8.01
C GLU A 345 -1.57 49.96 -7.31
N ASN A 346 -2.41 50.91 -7.75
CA ASN A 346 -3.64 51.31 -7.05
C ASN A 346 -4.95 51.05 -7.80
N SER A 347 -4.95 50.41 -8.98
CA SER A 347 -6.21 49.94 -9.58
C SER A 347 -6.53 48.53 -9.08
N PRO A 348 -7.59 48.34 -8.26
CA PRO A 348 -7.95 47.03 -7.74
C PRO A 348 -8.28 46.12 -8.92
N CYS A 349 -7.42 45.13 -9.18
CA CYS A 349 -7.76 44.03 -10.05
C CYS A 349 -9.04 43.38 -9.48
N PRO A 350 -10.17 43.40 -10.20
CA PRO A 350 -11.49 43.03 -9.67
C PRO A 350 -11.67 41.50 -9.60
N TRP A 351 -10.58 40.74 -9.44
CA TRP A 351 -10.65 39.30 -9.26
C TRP A 351 -11.25 38.99 -7.88
N GLN A 352 -12.55 38.67 -7.87
CA GLN A 352 -13.35 38.43 -6.67
C GLN A 352 -13.36 36.96 -6.23
N TYR A 353 -12.48 36.13 -6.79
CA TYR A 353 -12.47 34.69 -6.55
C TYR A 353 -11.14 34.24 -5.94
N LEU A 354 -11.19 33.12 -5.22
CA LEU A 354 -10.04 32.38 -4.74
C LEU A 354 -9.97 31.05 -5.50
N SER A 355 -8.83 30.76 -6.10
CA SER A 355 -8.62 29.57 -6.93
C SER A 355 -8.02 28.42 -6.12
N HIS A 356 -8.57 27.22 -6.31
CA HIS A 356 -7.98 25.97 -5.85
C HIS A 356 -7.74 25.05 -7.04
N CYS A 357 -6.48 24.95 -7.48
CA CYS A 357 -6.08 24.00 -8.51
C CYS A 357 -6.07 22.57 -7.95
N THR A 358 -6.80 21.67 -8.60
CA THR A 358 -6.72 20.24 -8.31
C THR A 358 -5.51 19.66 -9.02
N ARG A 359 -4.81 18.77 -8.33
CA ARG A 359 -3.62 18.10 -8.85
C ARG A 359 -3.85 16.60 -8.86
N GLY A 360 -3.17 15.94 -9.79
CA GLY A 360 -3.07 14.50 -9.75
C GLY A 360 -2.37 14.06 -8.47
N ARG A 361 -2.80 12.93 -7.91
CA ARG A 361 -2.20 12.36 -6.70
C ARG A 361 -1.63 10.98 -7.02
N ALA A 362 -0.42 10.77 -6.55
CA ALA A 362 0.16 9.44 -6.44
C ALA A 362 -0.44 8.77 -5.19
N GLY A 363 -1.26 7.74 -5.37
CA GLY A 363 -1.88 7.01 -4.26
C GLY A 363 -3.40 7.16 -4.13
N PRO A 364 -3.97 6.82 -2.95
CA PRO A 364 -5.40 6.93 -2.70
C PRO A 364 -5.86 8.38 -2.68
N ASP A 365 -7.04 8.66 -3.23
CA ASP A 365 -7.70 9.95 -3.02
C ASP A 365 -8.02 10.17 -1.53
N PRO A 366 -8.12 11.41 -1.03
CA PRO A 366 -8.35 11.68 0.40
C PRO A 366 -9.59 11.03 1.01
N LEU A 367 -10.56 10.63 0.18
CA LEU A 367 -11.80 9.95 0.59
C LEU A 367 -11.86 8.50 0.11
N GLU A 368 -10.87 8.04 -0.63
CA GLU A 368 -10.81 6.68 -1.14
C GLU A 368 -10.25 5.77 -0.04
N SER A 369 -10.93 4.65 0.21
CA SER A 369 -10.40 3.63 1.10
C SER A 369 -9.20 2.96 0.44
N ASP A 370 -8.25 2.44 1.24
CA ASP A 370 -7.09 1.75 0.67
C ASP A 370 -7.50 0.57 -0.23
N GLY A 371 -8.60 -0.12 0.10
CA GLY A 371 -9.16 -1.19 -0.74
C GLY A 371 -9.70 -0.67 -2.08
N GLY A 372 -10.42 0.46 -2.06
CA GLY A 372 -10.88 1.13 -3.28
C GLY A 372 -9.72 1.55 -4.17
N PHE A 373 -8.67 2.12 -3.58
CA PHE A 373 -7.44 2.48 -4.29
C PHE A 373 -6.79 1.26 -4.93
N ARG A 374 -6.58 0.18 -4.17
CA ARG A 374 -6.00 -1.06 -4.70
C ARG A 374 -6.81 -1.62 -5.86
N GLN A 375 -8.14 -1.64 -5.73
CA GLN A 375 -9.04 -2.10 -6.78
C GLN A 375 -8.97 -1.20 -8.03
N ARG A 376 -8.91 0.13 -7.86
CA ARG A 376 -8.74 1.07 -8.97
C ARG A 376 -7.43 0.85 -9.70
N VAL A 377 -6.32 0.75 -8.96
CA VAL A 377 -5.00 0.49 -9.55
C VAL A 377 -4.98 -0.85 -10.29
N TRP A 378 -5.58 -1.88 -9.71
CA TRP A 378 -5.67 -3.19 -10.33
C TRP A 378 -6.48 -3.18 -11.62
N ASN A 379 -7.70 -2.64 -11.58
CA ASN A 379 -8.62 -2.66 -12.73
C ASN A 379 -8.19 -1.71 -13.85
N LEU A 380 -7.67 -0.53 -13.49
CA LEU A 380 -7.36 0.53 -14.45
C LEU A 380 -5.86 0.65 -14.76
N GLY A 381 -4.97 -0.02 -14.03
CA GLY A 381 -3.53 0.16 -14.16
C GLY A 381 -3.05 1.59 -13.82
N GLN A 382 -3.89 2.39 -13.17
CA GLN A 382 -3.65 3.82 -12.91
C GLN A 382 -3.23 4.04 -11.46
N VAL A 383 -1.92 4.18 -11.22
CA VAL A 383 -1.35 4.48 -9.90
C VAL A 383 -1.49 5.97 -9.55
N ASP A 384 -1.33 6.82 -10.54
CA ASP A 384 -1.50 8.27 -10.40
C ASP A 384 -2.87 8.66 -10.94
N THR A 385 -3.60 9.48 -10.18
CA THR A 385 -4.84 10.08 -10.67
C THR A 385 -4.52 11.26 -11.56
N HIS A 386 -5.13 11.32 -12.75
CA HIS A 386 -5.07 12.53 -13.58
C HIS A 386 -5.80 13.68 -12.85
N PRO A 387 -5.32 14.94 -12.90
CA PRO A 387 -5.97 16.06 -12.19
C PRO A 387 -7.46 16.23 -12.50
N PHE A 388 -7.88 15.92 -13.73
CA PHE A 388 -9.29 15.89 -14.14
C PHE A 388 -10.12 14.86 -13.35
N HIS A 389 -9.58 13.65 -13.13
CA HIS A 389 -10.28 12.62 -12.36
C HIS A 389 -10.38 13.02 -10.88
N THR A 390 -9.33 13.64 -10.33
CA THR A 390 -9.35 14.20 -8.97
C THR A 390 -10.44 15.28 -8.84
N LEU A 391 -10.57 16.15 -9.85
CA LEU A 391 -11.65 17.15 -9.88
C LEU A 391 -13.04 16.51 -9.89
N ILE A 392 -13.26 15.47 -10.71
CA ILE A 392 -14.52 14.71 -10.72
C ILE A 392 -14.80 14.11 -9.34
N ALA A 393 -13.80 13.51 -8.68
CA ALA A 393 -13.96 12.94 -7.34
C ALA A 393 -14.33 14.02 -6.29
N ILE A 394 -13.71 15.21 -6.36
CA ILE A 394 -14.03 16.36 -5.51
C ILE A 394 -15.48 16.82 -5.71
N LEU A 395 -15.91 16.95 -6.97
CA LEU A 395 -17.27 17.37 -7.32
C LEU A 395 -18.31 16.33 -6.89
N ALA A 396 -18.02 15.03 -7.09
CA ALA A 396 -18.88 13.93 -6.64
C ALA A 396 -18.99 13.87 -5.10
N ALA A 397 -17.90 14.13 -4.39
CA ALA A 397 -17.91 14.23 -2.94
C ALA A 397 -18.59 15.51 -2.42
N GLY A 398 -18.74 16.53 -3.28
CA GLY A 398 -19.33 17.82 -2.93
C GLY A 398 -18.51 18.61 -1.92
N ARG A 399 -17.19 18.40 -1.86
CA ARG A 399 -16.29 19.10 -0.91
C ARG A 399 -14.81 19.04 -1.31
N LEU A 400 -14.06 20.07 -0.91
CA LEU A 400 -12.60 20.02 -0.83
C LEU A 400 -12.18 19.45 0.53
N VAL A 401 -11.27 18.49 0.52
CA VAL A 401 -10.78 17.84 1.73
C VAL A 401 -9.50 18.51 2.21
N ALA A 402 -9.50 18.98 3.45
CA ALA A 402 -8.35 19.60 4.07
C ALA A 402 -7.23 18.61 4.35
N THR A 403 -5.98 19.07 4.24
CA THR A 403 -4.78 18.29 4.56
C THR A 403 -3.81 19.15 5.37
N SER A 404 -2.87 18.51 6.08
CA SER A 404 -1.78 19.18 6.80
C SER A 404 -0.40 18.79 6.25
N GLU A 405 -0.34 18.20 5.05
CA GLU A 405 0.90 17.65 4.48
C GLU A 405 1.93 18.74 4.12
N ILE A 406 1.46 19.96 3.82
CA ILE A 406 2.30 21.07 3.35
C ILE A 406 2.26 22.29 4.29
N THR A 407 1.54 22.18 5.40
CA THR A 407 1.48 23.23 6.42
C THR A 407 2.50 22.97 7.51
N ARG A 408 2.99 24.04 8.12
CA ARG A 408 3.90 23.96 9.27
C ARG A 408 3.23 23.33 10.49
N THR A 409 1.93 23.53 10.64
CA THR A 409 1.16 23.12 11.80
C THR A 409 0.31 21.88 11.49
N PRO A 410 -0.07 21.07 12.50
CA PRO A 410 -0.84 19.85 12.28
C PRO A 410 -2.30 20.10 11.87
N GLN A 411 -2.80 21.33 12.01
CA GLN A 411 -4.16 21.71 11.63
C GLN A 411 -4.35 21.52 10.13
N ARG A 412 -5.41 20.83 9.77
CA ARG A 412 -5.75 20.56 8.36
C ARG A 412 -6.46 21.77 7.77
N CYS A 413 -6.00 22.24 6.62
CA CYS A 413 -6.67 23.32 5.88
C CYS A 413 -6.84 23.00 4.38
N VAL A 414 -7.72 23.77 3.74
CA VAL A 414 -7.77 23.91 2.28
C VAL A 414 -7.13 25.25 1.92
N CYS A 415 -6.14 25.21 1.03
CA CYS A 415 -5.45 26.40 0.56
C CYS A 415 -6.06 26.90 -0.76
N PHE A 416 -6.14 28.20 -0.92
CA PHE A 416 -6.57 28.88 -2.14
C PHE A 416 -5.56 29.98 -2.50
N SER A 417 -5.60 30.44 -3.74
CA SER A 417 -4.83 31.60 -4.20
C SER A 417 -5.77 32.73 -4.61
N ALA A 418 -5.47 33.95 -4.16
CA ALA A 418 -6.14 35.17 -4.63
C ALA A 418 -5.52 35.73 -5.93
N VAL A 419 -4.55 35.04 -6.53
CA VAL A 419 -4.00 35.43 -7.83
C VAL A 419 -5.05 35.12 -8.92
N PRO A 420 -5.26 36.02 -9.89
CA PRO A 420 -6.14 35.75 -11.03
C PRO A 420 -5.81 34.42 -11.70
N LEU A 421 -6.84 33.60 -11.99
CA LEU A 421 -6.63 32.22 -12.48
C LEU A 421 -5.70 32.14 -13.70
N VAL A 422 -5.84 33.05 -14.67
CA VAL A 422 -4.98 33.07 -15.88
C VAL A 422 -3.50 33.33 -15.52
N GLU A 423 -3.25 34.25 -14.59
CA GLU A 423 -1.90 34.54 -14.09
C GLU A 423 -1.36 33.39 -13.25
N LEU A 424 -2.20 32.73 -12.45
CA LEU A 424 -1.81 31.57 -11.67
C LEU A 424 -1.36 30.42 -12.59
N LEU A 425 -2.14 30.15 -13.65
CA LEU A 425 -1.85 29.10 -14.62
C LEU A 425 -0.65 29.42 -15.54
N SER A 426 -0.36 30.70 -15.82
CA SER A 426 0.85 31.07 -16.59
C SER A 426 2.14 30.83 -15.81
N ARG A 427 2.06 30.74 -14.47
CA ARG A 427 3.18 30.38 -13.58
C ARG A 427 3.34 28.87 -13.40
N ARG A 428 2.57 28.04 -14.12
CA ARG A 428 2.61 26.57 -14.00
C ARG A 428 4.00 26.04 -14.32
N ARG A 429 4.69 25.52 -13.31
CA ARG A 429 6.02 24.90 -13.42
C ARG A 429 6.06 23.52 -12.80
N PHE A 430 6.89 22.64 -13.35
CA PHE A 430 7.14 21.33 -12.77
C PHE A 430 8.10 21.47 -11.58
N ARG A 431 7.70 20.99 -10.42
CA ARG A 431 8.53 20.96 -9.21
C ARG A 431 9.18 19.61 -9.07
N THR A 432 10.42 19.49 -9.52
CA THR A 432 11.20 18.24 -9.48
C THR A 432 11.26 17.62 -8.07
N HIS A 433 11.41 18.45 -7.03
CA HIS A 433 11.45 17.99 -5.64
C HIS A 433 10.10 17.44 -5.14
N LEU A 434 8.98 17.84 -5.74
CA LEU A 434 7.64 17.33 -5.44
C LEU A 434 7.18 16.26 -6.46
N GLY A 435 7.90 16.11 -7.58
CA GLY A 435 7.51 15.22 -8.68
C GLY A 435 6.17 15.58 -9.33
N ARG A 436 5.75 16.85 -9.30
CA ARG A 436 4.42 17.28 -9.79
C ARG A 436 4.43 18.72 -10.31
N TRP A 437 3.37 19.10 -11.02
CA TRP A 437 3.08 20.49 -11.39
C TRP A 437 2.29 21.19 -10.26
N ASP A 438 2.55 22.49 -10.03
CA ASP A 438 1.85 23.24 -8.97
C ASP A 438 0.43 23.68 -9.39
N TRP A 439 0.31 24.35 -10.54
CA TRP A 439 -0.94 24.98 -11.01
C TRP A 439 -1.53 24.22 -12.20
N GLU A 440 -2.00 23.01 -11.94
CA GLU A 440 -2.69 22.23 -12.98
C GLU A 440 -3.97 22.95 -13.46
N PRO A 441 -4.32 22.87 -14.76
CA PRO A 441 -5.45 23.59 -15.37
C PRO A 441 -6.81 22.93 -15.06
N TYR A 442 -6.99 22.52 -13.80
CA TYR A 442 -8.17 21.85 -13.29
C TYR A 442 -8.43 22.38 -11.89
N GLY A 443 -9.68 22.67 -11.55
CA GLY A 443 -10.00 23.11 -10.19
C GLY A 443 -11.33 23.82 -10.05
N VAL A 444 -11.46 24.52 -8.92
CA VAL A 444 -12.61 25.37 -8.61
C VAL A 444 -12.16 26.77 -8.27
N CYS A 445 -13.00 27.75 -8.60
CA CYS A 445 -12.87 29.13 -8.14
C CYS A 445 -14.10 29.48 -7.33
N ILE A 446 -13.91 30.01 -6.12
CA ILE A 446 -14.99 30.35 -5.19
C ILE A 446 -14.87 31.84 -4.84
N ARG A 447 -15.99 32.58 -4.79
CA ARG A 447 -15.95 34.01 -4.43
C ARG A 447 -15.29 34.21 -3.08
N SER A 448 -14.38 35.18 -2.99
CA SER A 448 -13.65 35.49 -1.76
C SER A 448 -14.61 35.81 -0.61
N ALA A 449 -15.62 36.64 -0.87
CA ALA A 449 -16.66 36.96 0.12
C ALA A 449 -17.46 35.74 0.61
N ALA A 450 -17.64 34.71 -0.22
CA ALA A 450 -18.30 33.47 0.19
C ALA A 450 -17.39 32.66 1.12
N LEU A 451 -16.11 32.51 0.77
CA LEU A 451 -15.14 31.81 1.62
C LEU A 451 -14.84 32.55 2.93
N GLU A 452 -14.78 33.88 2.91
CA GLU A 452 -14.64 34.73 4.12
C GLU A 452 -15.79 34.51 5.10
N ARG A 453 -17.04 34.46 4.62
CA ARG A 453 -18.21 34.13 5.46
C ARG A 453 -18.11 32.76 6.11
N LEU A 454 -17.41 31.81 5.47
CA LEU A 454 -17.15 30.49 6.06
C LEU A 454 -16.00 30.52 7.07
N GLY A 455 -15.18 31.57 7.09
CA GLY A 455 -14.03 31.72 7.99
C GLY A 455 -12.68 31.51 7.29
N ALA A 456 -12.64 31.52 5.95
CA ALA A 456 -11.36 31.59 5.25
C ALA A 456 -10.74 32.97 5.44
N ARG A 457 -9.41 33.03 5.56
CA ARG A 457 -8.67 34.30 5.65
C ARG A 457 -7.31 34.21 4.93
N PRO A 458 -6.71 35.35 4.56
CA PRO A 458 -5.35 35.38 4.02
C PRO A 458 -4.35 34.76 4.98
N VAL A 459 -3.28 34.17 4.45
CA VAL A 459 -2.15 33.73 5.29
C VAL A 459 -1.34 34.92 5.80
N ILE A 460 -0.71 34.75 6.96
CA ILE A 460 0.22 35.68 7.59
C ILE A 460 1.63 35.30 7.13
N TYR A 461 2.24 36.14 6.31
CA TYR A 461 3.62 35.94 5.89
C TYR A 461 4.58 36.51 6.93
N GLY A 462 5.55 35.71 7.38
CA GLY A 462 6.52 36.17 8.37
C GLY A 462 7.76 35.30 8.51
N THR A 463 8.56 35.68 9.48
CA THR A 463 9.77 35.01 9.97
C THR A 463 9.46 34.03 11.09
N GLU A 464 10.46 33.29 11.54
CA GLU A 464 10.35 32.40 12.71
C GLU A 464 9.98 33.16 14.00
N ALA A 465 10.45 34.40 14.13
CA ALA A 465 10.12 35.25 15.26
C ALA A 465 8.64 35.62 15.24
N ASP A 466 8.09 35.96 14.06
CA ASP A 466 6.67 36.26 13.89
C ASP A 466 5.82 35.03 14.24
N PHE A 467 6.20 33.84 13.76
CA PHE A 467 5.49 32.59 14.10
C PHE A 467 5.41 32.33 15.61
N SER A 468 6.49 32.61 16.34
CA SER A 468 6.57 32.38 17.79
C SER A 468 5.68 33.33 18.60
N GLN A 469 5.25 34.45 18.00
CA GLN A 469 4.35 35.43 18.63
C GLN A 469 2.88 35.17 18.31
N LEU A 470 2.57 34.35 17.30
CA LEU A 470 1.21 34.00 16.93
C LEU A 470 0.60 33.03 17.93
N ASP A 471 -0.68 33.24 18.24
CA ASP A 471 -1.46 32.26 18.98
C ASP A 471 -1.70 30.98 18.15
N GLU A 472 -2.13 29.89 18.80
CA GLU A 472 -2.32 28.60 18.12
C GLU A 472 -3.35 28.68 16.96
N ALA A 473 -4.33 29.57 17.06
CA ALA A 473 -5.37 29.76 16.05
C ALA A 473 -4.84 30.50 14.81
N GLU A 474 -3.90 31.42 14.98
CA GLU A 474 -3.21 32.18 13.94
C GLU A 474 -2.06 31.41 13.30
N GLN A 475 -1.38 30.54 14.06
CA GLN A 475 -0.29 29.72 13.54
C GLN A 475 -0.72 28.85 12.34
N ALA A 476 -1.97 28.39 12.28
CA ALA A 476 -2.49 27.65 11.13
C ALA A 476 -2.52 28.47 9.83
N PHE A 477 -2.49 29.80 9.94
CA PHE A 477 -2.47 30.73 8.83
C PHE A 477 -1.08 31.29 8.55
N PHE A 478 -0.04 30.86 9.27
CA PHE A 478 1.31 31.31 9.01
C PHE A 478 1.92 30.67 7.75
N GLN A 479 2.62 31.48 6.95
CA GLN A 479 3.41 31.03 5.81
C GLN A 479 4.81 31.68 5.87
N PRO A 480 5.91 30.90 5.86
CA PRO A 480 7.25 31.47 5.95
C PRO A 480 7.61 32.28 4.70
N LEU A 481 8.31 33.41 4.88
CA LEU A 481 8.81 34.27 3.79
C LEU A 481 9.86 33.60 2.88
N GLY A 482 10.43 32.46 3.28
CA GLY A 482 11.52 31.76 2.57
C GLY A 482 12.92 32.13 3.11
N LYS A 483 13.95 31.38 2.71
CA LYS A 483 15.31 31.49 3.29
C LYS A 483 16.14 32.69 2.81
N SER A 484 15.70 33.41 1.78
CA SER A 484 16.35 34.64 1.30
C SER A 484 15.44 35.40 0.34
N ALA A 485 15.23 36.69 0.59
CA ALA A 485 14.58 37.60 -0.35
C ALA A 485 15.34 37.73 -1.69
N ALA A 486 16.62 37.32 -1.74
CA ALA A 486 17.45 37.38 -2.94
C ALA A 486 17.27 36.17 -3.89
N SER A 487 16.65 35.07 -3.42
CA SER A 487 16.22 33.96 -4.29
C SER A 487 14.82 34.26 -4.80
N ALA A 488 14.73 35.01 -5.91
CA ALA A 488 13.44 35.36 -6.52
C ALA A 488 12.54 34.14 -6.84
N SER A 489 13.12 32.93 -6.92
CA SER A 489 12.38 31.69 -7.17
C SER A 489 11.54 31.17 -6.00
N ASP A 490 11.75 31.70 -4.79
CA ASP A 490 11.16 31.19 -3.53
C ASP A 490 10.24 32.19 -2.83
N ASN A 491 9.84 33.29 -3.48
CA ASN A 491 8.93 34.25 -2.87
C ASN A 491 7.47 33.75 -2.90
N TRP A 492 7.07 33.00 -1.88
CA TRP A 492 5.72 32.46 -1.70
C TRP A 492 4.63 33.54 -1.57
N THR A 493 4.98 34.78 -1.21
CA THR A 493 3.99 35.88 -1.11
C THR A 493 3.28 36.16 -2.43
N GLN A 494 3.91 35.80 -3.56
CA GLN A 494 3.34 35.97 -4.89
C GLN A 494 2.10 35.10 -5.12
N GLU A 495 1.89 34.04 -4.33
CA GLU A 495 0.72 33.16 -4.41
C GLU A 495 -0.51 33.76 -3.75
N ARG A 496 -0.35 34.81 -2.93
CA ARG A 496 -1.43 35.47 -2.18
C ARG A 496 -2.37 34.42 -1.56
N GLU A 497 -1.77 33.47 -0.84
CA GLU A 497 -2.46 32.30 -0.30
C GLU A 497 -3.54 32.70 0.73
N TRP A 498 -4.64 31.97 0.68
CA TRP A 498 -5.73 31.98 1.66
C TRP A 498 -5.91 30.57 2.21
N ARG A 499 -6.31 30.46 3.47
CA ARG A 499 -6.62 29.17 4.10
C ARG A 499 -8.02 29.15 4.67
N TYR A 500 -8.63 27.98 4.62
CA TYR A 500 -9.84 27.63 5.36
C TYR A 500 -9.52 26.41 6.24
N LEU A 501 -9.81 26.50 7.55
CA LEU A 501 -9.55 25.38 8.47
C LEU A 501 -10.65 24.32 8.34
N GLY A 502 -10.28 23.09 8.00
CA GLY A 502 -11.23 22.00 7.74
C GLY A 502 -11.70 21.90 6.28
N ASN A 503 -12.68 21.02 6.04
CA ASN A 503 -13.14 20.73 4.68
C ASN A 503 -14.11 21.80 4.17
N VAL A 504 -13.96 22.25 2.94
CA VAL A 504 -14.91 23.20 2.32
C VAL A 504 -16.02 22.42 1.64
N GLY A 505 -17.22 22.45 2.21
CA GLY A 505 -18.41 21.78 1.65
C GLY A 505 -19.12 22.65 0.61
N PHE A 506 -19.31 22.14 -0.60
CA PHE A 506 -19.95 22.89 -1.69
C PHE A 506 -21.45 23.14 -1.46
N ARG A 507 -22.10 22.38 -0.58
CA ARG A 507 -23.51 22.60 -0.20
C ARG A 507 -23.75 23.92 0.54
N GLN A 508 -22.70 24.56 1.06
CA GLN A 508 -22.77 25.84 1.76
C GLN A 508 -22.63 27.03 0.81
N LEU A 509 -22.37 26.78 -0.48
CA LEU A 509 -22.14 27.80 -1.51
C LEU A 509 -23.36 27.85 -2.44
N SER A 510 -23.74 29.04 -2.89
CA SER A 510 -24.73 29.16 -3.96
C SER A 510 -24.11 28.84 -5.32
N PRO A 511 -24.89 28.44 -6.34
CA PRO A 511 -24.40 28.22 -7.69
C PRO A 511 -23.67 29.43 -8.30
N GLU A 512 -23.97 30.66 -7.85
CA GLU A 512 -23.22 31.85 -8.28
C GLU A 512 -21.91 32.07 -7.51
N ASP A 513 -21.70 31.46 -6.35
CA ASP A 513 -20.49 31.62 -5.55
C ASP A 513 -19.30 30.80 -6.08
N MET A 514 -19.53 29.79 -6.92
CA MET A 514 -18.47 28.89 -7.38
C MET A 514 -18.61 28.54 -8.85
N PHE A 515 -17.47 28.39 -9.52
CA PHE A 515 -17.40 27.72 -10.82
C PHE A 515 -16.23 26.75 -10.90
N VAL A 516 -16.32 25.84 -11.86
CA VAL A 516 -15.32 24.81 -12.16
C VAL A 516 -14.54 25.23 -13.40
N PHE A 517 -13.23 24.97 -13.42
CA PHE A 517 -12.40 25.16 -14.61
C PHE A 517 -11.66 23.88 -14.98
N VAL A 518 -11.52 23.64 -16.29
CA VAL A 518 -10.82 22.49 -16.86
C VAL A 518 -9.98 22.89 -18.07
N ARG A 519 -9.12 22.00 -18.54
CA ARG A 519 -8.23 22.29 -19.66
C ARG A 519 -8.96 22.30 -20.99
N HIS A 520 -9.87 21.35 -21.23
CA HIS A 520 -10.45 21.13 -22.55
C HIS A 520 -11.97 21.23 -22.56
N GLN A 521 -12.52 21.67 -23.69
CA GLN A 521 -13.97 21.82 -23.86
C GLN A 521 -14.76 20.50 -23.64
N HIS A 522 -14.22 19.37 -24.10
CA HIS A 522 -14.87 18.08 -23.92
C HIS A 522 -14.92 17.63 -22.45
N GLU A 523 -13.92 18.02 -21.65
CA GLU A 523 -13.90 17.81 -20.19
C GLU A 523 -15.00 18.66 -19.53
N ALA A 524 -15.17 19.92 -19.97
CA ALA A 524 -16.19 20.82 -19.43
C ALA A 524 -17.61 20.28 -19.71
N LEU A 525 -17.83 19.81 -20.94
CA LEU A 525 -19.06 19.11 -21.36
C LEU A 525 -19.32 17.86 -20.52
N THR A 526 -18.29 17.12 -20.16
CA THR A 526 -18.42 15.93 -19.30
C THR A 526 -18.88 16.33 -17.89
N ILE A 527 -18.27 17.35 -17.30
CA ILE A 527 -18.67 17.84 -15.97
C ILE A 527 -20.09 18.41 -15.98
N ALA A 528 -20.43 19.27 -16.95
CA ALA A 528 -21.74 19.92 -17.04
C ALA A 528 -22.92 18.96 -17.17
N ARG A 529 -22.69 17.71 -17.62
CA ARG A 529 -23.72 16.66 -17.69
C ARG A 529 -24.04 16.04 -16.34
N HIS A 530 -23.11 16.08 -15.39
CA HIS A 530 -23.21 15.37 -14.11
C HIS A 530 -23.32 16.31 -12.92
N PHE A 531 -22.91 17.58 -13.08
CA PHE A 531 -22.84 18.55 -12.00
C PHE A 531 -23.50 19.86 -12.42
N HIS A 532 -24.13 20.54 -11.46
CA HIS A 532 -24.89 21.77 -11.69
C HIS A 532 -24.04 23.05 -11.63
N TRP A 533 -22.74 22.93 -11.37
CA TRP A 533 -21.84 24.07 -11.28
C TRP A 533 -21.53 24.62 -12.68
N PRO A 534 -21.42 25.95 -12.86
CA PRO A 534 -20.88 26.53 -14.08
C PRO A 534 -19.49 25.96 -14.38
N VAL A 535 -19.23 25.58 -15.63
CA VAL A 535 -17.96 24.97 -16.04
C VAL A 535 -17.33 25.75 -17.19
N PHE A 536 -16.06 26.11 -17.01
CA PHE A 536 -15.26 26.83 -17.97
C PHE A 536 -14.10 25.97 -18.46
N TRP A 537 -13.71 26.15 -19.73
CA TRP A 537 -12.50 25.52 -20.26
C TRP A 537 -11.51 26.56 -20.78
N LEU A 538 -10.25 26.15 -20.88
CA LEU A 538 -9.16 26.96 -21.43
C LEU A 538 -9.03 26.72 -22.94
N GLU A 539 -9.13 27.77 -23.77
CA GLU A 539 -9.05 27.65 -25.24
C GLU A 539 -7.63 27.42 -25.77
N ARG A 540 -6.60 27.77 -24.99
CA ARG A 540 -5.18 27.60 -25.35
C ARG A 540 -4.38 27.10 -24.15
N ASN A 541 -3.35 26.30 -24.42
CA ASN A 541 -2.33 26.04 -23.39
C ASN A 541 -1.68 27.39 -23.04
N PRO A 542 -1.70 27.83 -21.77
CA PRO A 542 -0.67 28.75 -21.33
C PRO A 542 0.66 28.03 -21.57
N THR A 543 1.47 28.58 -22.47
CA THR A 543 2.79 28.06 -22.87
C THR A 543 3.73 27.95 -21.69
#